data_AF-A0A9W8GTU1-F1
#
_entry.id   AF-A0A9W8GTU1-F1
#
_cell.length_a   1.000
_cell.length_b   1.000
_cell.length_c   1.000
_cell.angle_alpha   90.00
_cell.angle_beta   90.00
_cell.angle_gamma   90.00
#
_symmetry.space_group_name_H-M   'P 1'
#
loop_
_entity.id
_entity.type
_entity.pdbx_description
1 polymer ?
#
loop_
_entity_poly.entity_id
_entity_poly.type
_entity_poly.pdbx_seq_one_letter_code
_entity_poly.pdbx_strand_id
1 'polypeptide(L)'
;MSKVTPTTQKYLDTLNQQQNQRRVSNTSALSVLNIANVANGCQKTFDIDDERKLRVFYDKRISAEVPGDSVGDEFKGYVFRITGGNDKQGFPMKQGVLTEGRRRLLLSEGHSCYRPRRTGERRRKSVRGCIVNSDLSVLSLVVVKQGEAEIPGLTDGNVPKRLGPKRASNIRKLFNLTKEDDVRKFVIRREVTPKNPEKKPYTKAPKIQRLVTPRTLMHKRRIVTLQRRQQEKSKEAAAEYAQLLAKRQKESRERKEELRRRRSSASRNSASKQ
;
A
#
# COMPACT_ATOMS: atom_id res chain seq x y z
N MET A 1 21.22 37.85 -60.51
CA MET A 1 21.52 37.28 -59.18
C MET A 1 21.52 38.42 -58.18
N SER A 2 20.47 38.55 -57.37
CA SER A 2 20.34 39.66 -56.41
C SER A 2 21.30 39.44 -55.23
N LYS A 3 22.18 40.42 -54.98
CA LYS A 3 23.10 40.40 -53.84
C LYS A 3 22.29 40.72 -52.57
N VAL A 4 22.29 39.80 -51.62
CA VAL A 4 21.66 39.96 -50.29
C VAL A 4 22.28 41.19 -49.61
N THR A 5 21.46 42.06 -49.03
CA THR A 5 21.96 43.29 -48.41
C THR A 5 22.71 42.99 -47.11
N PRO A 6 23.71 43.80 -46.72
CA PRO A 6 24.51 43.54 -45.51
C PRO A 6 23.67 43.39 -44.23
N THR A 7 22.53 44.08 -44.18
CA THR A 7 21.56 44.02 -43.08
C THR A 7 20.81 42.69 -43.03
N THR A 8 20.44 42.12 -44.17
CA THR A 8 19.78 40.80 -44.22
C THR A 8 20.75 39.68 -43.87
N GLN A 9 22.03 39.79 -44.21
CA GLN A 9 23.05 38.83 -43.80
C GLN A 9 23.23 38.79 -42.28
N LYS A 10 23.33 39.95 -41.61
CA LYS A 10 23.42 40.04 -40.14
C LYS A 10 22.20 39.44 -39.43
N TYR A 11 21.00 39.58 -40.00
CA TYR A 11 19.79 38.99 -39.44
C TYR A 11 19.76 37.46 -39.57
N LEU A 12 20.21 36.93 -40.71
CA LEU A 12 20.36 35.49 -40.92
C LEU A 12 21.45 34.88 -40.02
N ASP A 13 22.54 35.61 -39.79
CA ASP A 13 23.63 35.18 -38.90
C ASP A 13 23.18 35.16 -37.42
N THR A 14 22.39 36.14 -36.99
CA THR A 14 21.82 36.15 -35.63
C THR A 14 20.76 35.07 -35.44
N LEU A 15 19.92 34.80 -36.44
CA LEU A 15 19.00 33.66 -36.42
C LEU A 15 19.73 32.31 -36.37
N ASN A 16 20.82 32.14 -37.14
CA ASN A 16 21.65 30.95 -37.10
C ASN A 16 22.39 30.80 -35.75
N GLN A 17 22.87 31.89 -35.16
CA GLN A 17 23.45 31.87 -33.81
C GLN A 17 22.40 31.49 -32.76
N GLN A 18 21.17 32.01 -32.84
CA GLN A 18 20.06 31.64 -31.94
C GLN A 18 19.62 30.18 -32.14
N GLN A 19 19.59 29.68 -33.38
CA GLN A 19 19.31 28.27 -33.66
C GLN A 19 20.42 27.34 -33.19
N ASN A 20 21.69 27.74 -33.32
CA ASN A 20 22.83 26.98 -32.80
C ASN A 20 22.86 26.99 -31.26
N GLN A 21 22.57 28.11 -30.60
CA GLN A 21 22.43 28.14 -29.13
C GLN A 21 21.32 27.19 -28.64
N ARG A 22 20.19 27.10 -29.37
CA ARG A 22 19.12 26.14 -29.09
C ARG A 22 19.48 24.68 -29.41
N ARG A 23 20.39 24.43 -30.35
CA ARG A 23 20.92 23.08 -30.64
C ARG A 23 21.94 22.62 -29.60
N VAL A 24 22.80 23.53 -29.12
CA VAL A 24 23.78 23.26 -28.06
C VAL A 24 23.07 23.03 -26.71
N SER A 25 21.97 23.73 -26.43
CA SER A 25 21.16 23.48 -25.21
C SER A 25 20.31 22.20 -25.26
N ASN A 26 20.24 21.51 -26.40
CA ASN A 26 19.48 20.26 -26.58
C ASN A 26 20.40 19.02 -26.69
N THR A 27 21.71 19.18 -26.51
CA THR A 27 22.69 18.11 -26.70
C THR A 27 23.45 17.69 -25.44
N SER A 28 23.23 18.33 -24.28
CA SER A 28 23.65 17.77 -22.99
C SER A 28 22.53 16.93 -22.39
N ALA A 29 22.82 15.67 -22.11
CA ALA A 29 21.96 14.78 -21.34
C ALA A 29 21.97 15.20 -19.88
N LEU A 30 21.37 16.35 -19.56
CA LEU A 30 21.05 16.77 -18.20
C LEU A 30 20.19 15.66 -17.59
N SER A 31 20.82 14.82 -16.75
CA SER A 31 20.10 13.81 -16.01
C SER A 31 20.13 14.17 -14.54
N VAL A 32 18.94 14.35 -13.98
CA VAL A 32 18.77 14.67 -12.57
C VAL A 32 18.82 13.37 -11.79
N LEU A 33 19.79 13.24 -10.88
CA LEU A 33 19.82 12.12 -9.93
C LEU A 33 19.06 12.51 -8.67
N ASN A 34 17.93 11.86 -8.42
CA ASN A 34 17.20 12.01 -7.16
C ASN A 34 17.63 10.92 -6.18
N ILE A 35 18.45 11.28 -5.21
CA ILE A 35 19.08 10.35 -4.28
C ILE A 35 18.39 10.45 -2.92
N ALA A 36 17.95 9.31 -2.39
CA ALA A 36 17.37 9.20 -1.05
C ALA A 36 18.26 8.38 -0.10
N ASN A 37 18.45 8.88 1.10
CA ASN A 37 19.06 8.14 2.21
C ASN A 37 17.95 7.66 3.16
N VAL A 38 17.64 6.36 3.10
CA VAL A 38 16.52 5.77 3.86
C VAL A 38 16.81 5.73 5.37
N ALA A 39 18.09 5.68 5.77
CA ALA A 39 18.47 5.66 7.19
C ALA A 39 18.09 6.98 7.88
N ASN A 40 18.39 8.10 7.22
CA ASN A 40 18.17 9.44 7.77
C ASN A 40 16.83 10.06 7.33
N GLY A 41 16.17 9.51 6.31
CA GLY A 41 14.93 10.06 5.75
C GLY A 41 15.12 11.32 4.91
N CYS A 42 16.37 11.64 4.56
CA CYS A 42 16.75 12.78 3.73
C CYS A 42 16.75 12.41 2.24
N GLN A 43 16.48 13.40 1.38
CA GLN A 43 16.55 13.26 -0.07
C GLN A 43 17.14 14.53 -0.67
N LYS A 44 17.94 14.38 -1.73
CA LYS A 44 18.52 15.51 -2.45
C LYS A 44 18.63 15.17 -3.94
N THR A 45 18.35 16.17 -4.77
CA THR A 45 18.53 16.11 -6.22
C THR A 45 19.90 16.67 -6.59
N PHE A 46 20.59 15.97 -7.48
CA PHE A 46 21.87 16.39 -8.04
C PHE A 46 21.73 16.46 -9.55
N ASP A 47 22.15 17.58 -10.13
CA ASP A 47 22.16 17.77 -11.57
C ASP A 47 23.55 17.39 -12.08
N ILE A 48 23.62 16.37 -12.94
CA ILE A 48 24.86 15.87 -13.52
C ILE A 48 24.76 15.93 -15.05
N ASP A 49 25.64 16.73 -15.63
CA ASP A 49 25.67 17.00 -17.07
C ASP A 49 26.67 16.11 -17.81
N ASP A 50 27.67 15.58 -17.11
CA ASP A 50 28.73 14.77 -17.69
C ASP A 50 28.26 13.32 -17.88
N GLU A 51 28.10 12.93 -19.15
CA GLU A 51 27.68 11.60 -19.55
C GLU A 51 28.63 10.50 -19.03
N ARG A 52 29.94 10.78 -18.87
CA ARG A 52 30.90 9.76 -18.40
C ARG A 52 30.56 9.27 -17.00
N LYS A 53 30.11 10.18 -16.13
CA LYS A 53 29.64 9.88 -14.78
C LYS A 53 28.35 9.06 -14.77
N LEU A 54 27.53 9.21 -15.81
CA LEU A 54 26.22 8.56 -15.93
C LEU A 54 26.28 7.17 -16.57
N ARG A 55 27.30 6.90 -17.39
CA ARG A 55 27.49 5.60 -18.08
C ARG A 55 27.49 4.40 -17.14
N VAL A 56 27.93 4.57 -15.90
CA VAL A 56 27.91 3.50 -14.89
C VAL A 56 26.49 2.96 -14.63
N PHE A 57 25.46 3.78 -14.83
CA PHE A 57 24.06 3.41 -14.65
C PHE A 57 23.43 2.81 -15.90
N TYR A 58 24.02 3.01 -17.09
CA TYR A 58 23.45 2.50 -18.34
C TYR A 58 23.49 0.97 -18.40
N ASP A 59 22.50 0.39 -19.07
CA ASP A 59 22.26 -1.05 -19.20
C ASP A 59 22.02 -1.79 -17.87
N LYS A 60 21.99 -1.06 -16.75
CA LYS A 60 21.56 -1.58 -15.46
C LYS A 60 20.03 -1.61 -15.39
N ARG A 61 19.52 -2.56 -14.62
CA ARG A 61 18.08 -2.71 -14.36
C ARG A 61 17.71 -2.04 -13.04
N ILE A 62 16.43 -1.70 -12.89
CA ILE A 62 15.89 -1.34 -11.57
C ILE A 62 16.20 -2.44 -10.57
N SER A 63 16.57 -2.03 -9.36
CA SER A 63 17.07 -2.82 -8.24
C SER A 63 18.52 -3.30 -8.34
N ALA A 64 19.24 -2.96 -9.42
CA ALA A 64 20.69 -3.17 -9.47
C ALA A 64 21.42 -2.22 -8.52
N GLU A 65 22.47 -2.73 -7.90
CA GLU A 65 23.42 -1.95 -7.10
C GLU A 65 24.57 -1.47 -7.98
N VAL A 66 24.96 -0.22 -7.79
CA VAL A 66 25.94 0.49 -8.60
C VAL A 66 26.86 1.26 -7.65
N PRO A 67 28.20 1.11 -7.78
CA PRO A 67 29.15 1.89 -6.99
C PRO A 67 29.06 3.37 -7.36
N GLY A 68 29.07 4.23 -6.34
CA GLY A 68 29.03 5.69 -6.47
C GLY A 68 30.34 6.32 -6.90
N ASP A 69 31.46 5.59 -6.78
CA ASP A 69 32.82 6.07 -7.04
C ASP A 69 32.99 6.71 -8.43
N SER A 70 32.30 6.18 -9.44
CA SER A 70 32.39 6.68 -10.82
C SER A 70 31.57 7.94 -11.09
N VAL A 71 30.68 8.33 -10.16
CA VAL A 71 29.80 9.49 -10.31
C VAL A 71 30.52 10.77 -9.87
N GLY A 72 31.32 10.69 -8.80
CA GLY A 72 32.12 11.80 -8.32
C GLY A 72 32.81 11.48 -7.01
N ASP A 73 33.83 12.27 -6.66
CA ASP A 73 34.66 12.05 -5.47
C ASP A 73 33.85 12.12 -4.16
N GLU A 74 32.79 12.95 -4.13
CA GLU A 74 31.85 13.05 -3.00
C GLU A 74 31.09 11.75 -2.72
N PHE A 75 30.93 10.91 -3.76
CA PHE A 75 30.20 9.65 -3.68
C PHE A 75 31.12 8.44 -3.51
N LYS A 76 32.40 8.67 -3.17
CA LYS A 76 33.37 7.61 -2.95
C LYS A 76 32.96 6.72 -1.75
N GLY A 77 32.96 5.42 -1.97
CA GLY A 77 32.54 4.40 -1.02
C GLY A 77 31.02 4.23 -0.90
N TYR A 78 30.21 5.08 -1.55
CA TYR A 78 28.76 4.92 -1.57
C TYR A 78 28.35 3.80 -2.52
N VAL A 79 27.30 3.06 -2.14
CA VAL A 79 26.63 2.11 -3.03
C VAL A 79 25.19 2.54 -3.21
N PHE A 80 24.80 2.77 -4.45
CA PHE A 80 23.44 3.16 -4.81
C PHE A 80 22.68 1.98 -5.39
N ARG A 81 21.41 1.86 -5.04
CA ARG A 81 20.47 0.99 -5.74
C ARG A 81 19.55 1.81 -6.61
N ILE A 82 19.44 1.43 -7.87
CA ILE A 82 18.51 2.05 -8.82
C ILE A 82 17.08 1.67 -8.41
N THR A 83 16.22 2.65 -8.11
CA THR A 83 14.84 2.37 -7.70
C THR A 83 13.80 2.63 -8.80
N GLY A 84 14.21 3.34 -9.84
CA GLY A 84 13.36 3.71 -10.97
C GLY A 84 13.73 5.09 -11.48
N GLY A 85 12.77 5.76 -12.09
CA GLY A 85 12.98 7.07 -12.68
C GLY A 85 11.83 7.45 -13.60
N ASN A 86 11.99 8.60 -14.24
CA ASN A 86 11.07 9.11 -15.24
C ASN A 86 11.82 9.37 -16.55
N ASP A 87 11.20 8.94 -17.63
CA ASP A 87 11.60 9.26 -18.99
C ASP A 87 11.44 10.78 -19.27
N LYS A 88 12.08 11.33 -20.31
CA LYS A 88 12.02 12.76 -20.68
C LYS A 88 10.60 13.31 -20.85
N GLN A 89 9.66 12.48 -21.29
CA GLN A 89 8.23 12.84 -21.43
C GLN A 89 7.42 12.48 -20.17
N GLY A 90 8.06 12.18 -19.05
CA GLY A 90 7.44 11.94 -17.74
C GLY A 90 6.90 10.53 -17.51
N PHE A 91 7.05 9.60 -18.46
CA PHE A 91 6.60 8.22 -18.28
C PHE A 91 7.44 7.50 -17.22
N PRO A 92 6.84 6.91 -16.17
CA PRO A 92 7.60 6.25 -15.11
C PRO A 92 8.14 4.89 -15.57
N MET A 93 9.30 4.51 -15.04
CA MET A 93 9.85 3.17 -15.23
C MET A 93 9.04 2.11 -14.45
N LYS A 94 8.98 0.88 -14.98
CA LYS A 94 8.31 -0.25 -14.33
C LYS A 94 9.18 -1.49 -14.29
N GLN A 95 9.30 -2.05 -13.09
CA GLN A 95 10.04 -3.29 -12.87
C GLN A 95 9.45 -4.46 -13.64
N GLY A 96 10.32 -5.29 -14.22
CA GLY A 96 9.95 -6.49 -14.99
C GLY A 96 9.66 -6.24 -16.48
N VAL A 97 9.67 -4.99 -16.95
CA VAL A 97 9.59 -4.68 -18.38
C VAL A 97 11.01 -4.61 -18.94
N LEU A 98 11.51 -5.73 -19.44
CA LEU A 98 12.90 -5.92 -19.89
C LEU A 98 13.18 -5.26 -21.26
N THR A 99 12.88 -3.98 -21.36
CA THR A 99 13.20 -3.17 -22.54
C THR A 99 13.84 -1.87 -22.05
N GLU A 100 14.61 -1.22 -22.91
CA GLU A 100 15.01 0.16 -22.68
C GLU A 100 13.79 1.05 -22.91
N GLY A 101 13.26 1.07 -24.14
CA GLY A 101 12.15 1.93 -24.54
C GLY A 101 10.80 1.69 -23.82
N ARG A 102 9.78 2.41 -24.30
CA ARG A 102 8.41 2.31 -23.77
C ARG A 102 7.65 1.12 -24.34
N ARG A 103 6.75 0.56 -23.53
CA ARG A 103 5.78 -0.46 -23.93
C ARG A 103 4.40 -0.13 -23.40
N ARG A 104 3.36 -0.50 -24.13
CA ARG A 104 1.96 -0.34 -23.71
C ARG A 104 1.47 -1.59 -23.02
N LEU A 105 1.19 -1.50 -21.73
CA LEU A 105 0.73 -2.62 -20.91
C LEU A 105 -0.69 -2.39 -20.42
N LEU A 106 -1.46 -3.46 -20.29
CA LEU A 106 -2.77 -3.43 -19.67
C LEU A 106 -2.61 -3.52 -18.14
N LEU A 107 -2.84 -2.41 -17.43
CA LEU A 107 -2.66 -2.30 -15.99
C LEU A 107 -3.99 -2.40 -15.24
N SER A 108 -3.98 -3.00 -14.05
CA SER A 108 -5.08 -3.21 -13.12
C SER A 108 -4.73 -2.66 -11.73
N GLU A 109 -5.65 -2.78 -10.78
CA GLU A 109 -5.37 -2.49 -9.37
C GLU A 109 -4.15 -3.27 -8.84
N GLY A 110 -3.35 -2.62 -8.00
CA GLY A 110 -2.12 -3.20 -7.42
C GLY A 110 -0.88 -3.13 -8.32
N HIS A 111 -1.01 -2.89 -9.62
CA HIS A 111 0.15 -2.67 -10.49
C HIS A 111 0.75 -1.26 -10.29
N SER A 112 2.08 -1.18 -10.29
CA SER A 112 2.80 0.10 -10.36
C SER A 112 2.44 0.90 -11.62
N CYS A 113 2.61 2.23 -11.55
CA CYS A 113 2.35 3.20 -12.62
C CYS A 113 0.86 3.42 -12.97
N TYR A 114 -0.07 2.83 -12.21
CA TYR A 114 -1.50 3.04 -12.39
C TYR A 114 -2.26 3.00 -11.06
N ARG A 115 -3.28 3.86 -10.96
CA ARG A 115 -4.27 3.84 -9.89
C ARG A 115 -5.66 3.82 -10.54
N PRO A 116 -6.45 2.76 -10.39
CA PRO A 116 -7.79 2.68 -10.96
C PRO A 116 -8.73 3.70 -10.31
N ARG A 117 -9.75 4.13 -11.07
CA ARG A 117 -10.80 5.03 -10.57
C ARG A 117 -12.07 4.29 -10.19
N ARG A 118 -12.32 3.14 -10.83
CA ARG A 118 -13.41 2.22 -10.50
C ARG A 118 -12.85 0.85 -10.16
N THR A 119 -13.54 0.13 -9.29
CA THR A 119 -13.20 -1.26 -8.95
C THR A 119 -13.26 -2.13 -10.20
N GLY A 120 -12.23 -2.94 -10.43
CA GLY A 120 -12.12 -3.81 -11.61
C GLY A 120 -11.70 -3.10 -12.92
N GLU A 121 -11.49 -1.78 -12.90
CA GLU A 121 -11.01 -1.05 -14.08
C GLU A 121 -9.60 -1.51 -14.50
N ARG A 122 -9.44 -1.81 -15.79
CA ARG A 122 -8.15 -2.06 -16.41
C ARG A 122 -7.91 -1.03 -17.51
N ARG A 123 -6.70 -0.47 -17.58
CA ARG A 123 -6.35 0.54 -18.58
C ARG A 123 -5.02 0.24 -19.24
N ARG A 124 -4.99 0.29 -20.58
CA ARG A 124 -3.75 0.16 -21.35
C ARG A 124 -2.97 1.48 -21.33
N LYS A 125 -1.81 1.51 -20.68
CA LYS A 125 -0.94 2.69 -20.55
C LYS A 125 0.45 2.42 -21.08
N SER A 126 1.09 3.44 -21.64
CA SER A 126 2.51 3.44 -21.97
C SER A 126 3.33 3.56 -20.69
N VAL A 127 4.35 2.74 -20.54
CA VAL A 127 5.24 2.70 -19.38
C VAL A 127 6.67 2.52 -19.89
N ARG A 128 7.64 3.13 -19.22
CA ARG A 128 9.06 2.99 -19.53
C ARG A 128 9.58 1.64 -19.00
N GLY A 129 10.46 0.99 -19.76
CA GLY A 129 11.08 -0.25 -19.32
C GLY A 129 12.00 -0.09 -18.11
N CYS A 130 12.51 -1.20 -17.58
CA CYS A 130 13.35 -1.20 -16.39
C CYS A 130 14.85 -1.01 -16.67
N ILE A 131 15.27 -1.05 -17.95
CA ILE A 131 16.67 -0.86 -18.35
C ILE A 131 16.93 0.64 -18.47
N VAL A 132 17.97 1.10 -17.80
CA VAL A 132 18.39 2.51 -17.78
C VAL A 132 19.14 2.86 -19.06
N ASN A 133 18.77 3.98 -19.67
CA ASN A 133 19.42 4.52 -20.87
C ASN A 133 19.41 6.08 -20.79
N SER A 134 20.06 6.75 -21.74
CA SER A 134 20.27 8.22 -21.81
C SER A 134 19.03 9.07 -22.06
N ASP A 135 17.89 8.44 -22.36
CA ASP A 135 16.61 9.08 -22.60
C ASP A 135 15.75 9.24 -21.33
N LEU A 136 16.33 9.00 -20.16
CA LEU A 136 15.75 9.39 -18.89
C LEU A 136 15.97 10.88 -18.61
N SER A 137 15.03 11.49 -17.89
CA SER A 137 15.19 12.85 -17.35
C SER A 137 15.58 12.81 -15.88
N VAL A 138 14.98 11.89 -15.11
CA VAL A 138 15.29 11.72 -13.68
C VAL A 138 15.57 10.25 -13.41
N LEU A 139 16.68 9.97 -12.74
CA LEU A 139 16.98 8.64 -12.20
C LEU A 139 16.88 8.67 -10.67
N SER A 140 16.06 7.79 -10.12
CA SER A 140 15.84 7.71 -8.67
C SER A 140 16.74 6.64 -8.05
N LEU A 141 17.59 7.05 -7.12
CA LEU A 141 18.57 6.21 -6.44
C LEU A 141 18.30 6.16 -4.94
N VAL A 142 18.66 5.04 -4.32
CA VAL A 142 18.65 4.88 -2.85
C VAL A 142 20.03 4.48 -2.38
N VAL A 143 20.54 5.14 -1.35
CA VAL A 143 21.78 4.75 -0.66
C VAL A 143 21.55 3.41 0.05
N VAL A 144 22.34 2.40 -0.29
CA VAL A 144 22.37 1.10 0.40
C VAL A 144 23.50 1.07 1.41
N LYS A 145 24.69 1.54 1.01
CA LYS A 145 25.87 1.69 1.87
C LYS A 145 26.34 3.13 1.81
N GLN A 146 26.50 3.73 2.98
CA GLN A 146 27.06 5.08 3.12
C GLN A 146 28.59 5.01 2.95
N GLY A 147 29.14 5.95 2.18
CA GLY A 147 30.58 6.10 1.99
C GLY A 147 31.25 6.89 3.12
N GLU A 148 32.50 7.27 2.90
CA GLU A 148 33.34 7.91 3.93
C GLU A 148 33.03 9.40 4.10
N ALA A 149 32.85 10.12 3.00
CA ALA A 149 32.56 11.55 3.02
C ALA A 149 31.08 11.82 3.26
N GLU A 150 30.74 12.81 4.08
CA GLU A 150 29.37 13.25 4.24
C GLU A 150 28.94 14.18 3.11
N ILE A 151 27.70 14.00 2.64
CA ILE A 151 27.12 14.77 1.55
C ILE A 151 26.08 15.75 2.12
N PRO A 152 26.25 17.07 1.88
CA PRO A 152 25.40 18.09 2.47
C PRO A 152 23.95 17.94 2.00
N GLY A 153 23.02 17.91 2.95
CA GLY A 153 21.59 17.74 2.69
C GLY A 153 21.12 16.31 2.38
N LEU A 154 22.03 15.32 2.32
CA LEU A 154 21.68 13.91 2.16
C LEU A 154 22.05 13.06 3.38
N THR A 155 23.26 13.22 3.92
CA THR A 155 23.74 12.45 5.09
C THR A 155 23.91 13.28 6.34
N ASP A 156 24.15 14.59 6.20
CA ASP A 156 24.32 15.55 7.30
C ASP A 156 23.07 15.65 8.21
N GLY A 157 21.89 15.73 7.59
CA GLY A 157 20.62 15.83 8.33
C GLY A 157 20.03 14.47 8.73
N ASN A 158 19.19 14.49 9.77
CA ASN A 158 18.30 13.39 10.14
C ASN A 158 16.86 13.87 10.29
N VAL A 159 15.93 13.32 9.49
CA VAL A 159 14.51 13.62 9.53
C VAL A 159 13.79 12.53 10.34
N PRO A 160 13.39 12.81 11.60
CA PRO A 160 12.76 11.81 12.44
C PRO A 160 11.39 11.39 11.92
N LYS A 161 11.01 10.13 12.16
CA LYS A 161 9.70 9.61 11.80
C LYS A 161 8.60 10.37 12.55
N ARG A 162 7.74 11.04 11.79
CA ARG A 162 6.64 11.86 12.34
C ARG A 162 5.63 11.10 13.20
N LEU A 163 5.35 9.83 12.88
CA LEU A 163 4.29 9.05 13.51
C LEU A 163 4.86 7.79 14.17
N GLY A 164 4.49 7.59 15.44
CA GLY A 164 4.75 6.36 16.18
C GLY A 164 3.76 5.23 15.86
N PRO A 165 4.01 4.03 16.38
CA PRO A 165 3.12 2.88 16.20
C PRO A 165 1.76 3.09 16.88
N LYS A 166 0.68 2.73 16.17
CA LYS A 166 -0.71 2.81 16.68
C LYS A 166 -1.25 1.51 17.27
N ARG A 167 -0.74 0.36 16.83
CA ARG A 167 -1.22 -0.96 17.24
C ARG A 167 -0.53 -1.37 18.55
N ALA A 168 -1.28 -1.89 19.53
CA ALA A 168 -0.76 -2.30 20.83
C ALA A 168 0.46 -3.23 20.73
N SER A 169 0.43 -4.22 19.82
CA SER A 169 1.56 -5.13 19.59
C SER A 169 2.82 -4.44 19.08
N ASN A 170 2.69 -3.38 18.27
CA ASN A 170 3.83 -2.68 17.69
C ASN A 170 4.42 -1.70 18.71
N ILE A 171 3.60 -1.14 19.59
CA ILE A 171 4.06 -0.33 20.73
C ILE A 171 4.90 -1.22 21.67
N ARG A 172 4.42 -2.44 21.99
CA ARG A 172 5.19 -3.40 22.80
C ARG A 172 6.54 -3.74 22.18
N LYS A 173 6.57 -4.03 20.89
CA LYS A 173 7.83 -4.31 20.17
C LYS A 173 8.80 -3.13 20.16
N LEU A 174 8.30 -1.90 20.06
CA LEU A 174 9.16 -0.71 20.00
C LEU A 174 9.89 -0.46 21.32
N PHE A 175 9.19 -0.65 22.44
CA PHE A 175 9.72 -0.39 23.79
C PHE A 175 10.14 -1.67 24.53
N ASN A 176 10.18 -2.82 23.84
CA ASN A 176 10.46 -4.14 24.42
C ASN A 176 9.62 -4.46 25.67
N LEU A 177 8.34 -4.07 25.65
CA LEU A 177 7.42 -4.28 26.78
C LEU A 177 6.92 -5.72 26.83
N THR A 178 6.65 -6.16 28.05
CA THR A 178 6.00 -7.44 28.35
C THR A 178 4.49 -7.36 28.08
N LYS A 179 3.76 -8.48 28.29
CA LYS A 179 2.31 -8.51 28.04
C LYS A 179 1.53 -7.86 29.19
N GLU A 180 2.14 -7.87 30.37
CA GLU A 180 1.66 -7.38 31.65
C GLU A 180 1.68 -5.84 31.67
N ASP A 181 2.63 -5.24 30.94
CA ASP A 181 2.78 -3.79 30.85
C ASP A 181 1.61 -3.08 30.15
N ASP A 182 1.18 -1.97 30.75
CA ASP A 182 0.15 -1.10 30.16
C ASP A 182 0.72 -0.20 29.07
N VAL A 183 0.48 -0.62 27.82
CA VAL A 183 0.86 0.10 26.60
C VAL A 183 0.32 1.52 26.49
N ARG A 184 -0.71 1.91 27.25
CA ARG A 184 -1.30 3.26 27.19
C ARG A 184 -0.34 4.35 27.66
N LYS A 185 0.53 4.01 28.62
CA LYS A 185 1.51 4.94 29.19
C LYS A 185 2.66 5.23 28.23
N PHE A 186 3.00 4.26 27.38
CA PHE A 186 4.14 4.30 26.45
C PHE A 186 3.77 4.78 25.04
N VAL A 187 2.59 5.37 24.84
CA VAL A 187 2.20 5.89 23.52
C VAL A 187 2.96 7.18 23.23
N ILE A 188 3.72 7.19 22.14
CA ILE A 188 4.40 8.40 21.67
C ILE A 188 3.37 9.50 21.39
N ARG A 189 3.52 10.62 22.10
CA ARG A 189 2.71 11.82 21.93
C ARG A 189 3.44 12.79 21.02
N ARG A 190 2.67 13.52 20.21
CA ARG A 190 3.18 14.58 19.34
C ARG A 190 2.74 15.92 19.88
N GLU A 191 3.68 16.83 20.06
CA GLU A 191 3.37 18.24 20.29
C GLU A 191 2.87 18.91 19.01
N VAL A 192 1.78 19.65 19.14
CA VAL A 192 1.15 20.38 18.05
C VAL A 192 1.22 21.86 18.39
N THR A 193 2.09 22.58 17.69
CA THR A 193 2.08 24.04 17.66
C THR A 193 0.95 24.49 16.73
N PRO A 194 -0.10 25.16 17.26
CA PRO A 194 -1.16 25.68 16.42
C PRO A 194 -0.66 26.83 15.55
N LYS A 195 -1.29 27.04 14.39
CA LYS A 195 -0.94 28.14 13.47
C LYS A 195 -1.27 29.52 14.03
N ASN A 196 -2.26 29.62 14.93
CA ASN A 196 -2.58 30.87 15.60
C ASN A 196 -1.64 31.01 16.82
N PRO A 197 -0.82 32.08 16.88
CA PRO A 197 0.16 32.31 17.96
C PRO A 197 -0.46 32.46 19.35
N GLU A 198 -1.74 32.80 19.46
CA GLU A 198 -2.44 32.93 20.76
C GLU A 198 -2.78 31.58 21.39
N LYS A 199 -2.85 30.51 20.59
CA LYS A 199 -3.24 29.19 21.09
C LYS A 199 -2.02 28.46 21.65
N LYS A 200 -2.15 27.94 22.86
CA LYS A 200 -1.08 27.17 23.52
C LYS A 200 -0.78 25.87 22.76
N PRO A 201 0.49 25.44 22.67
CA PRO A 201 0.85 24.12 22.18
C PRO A 201 0.14 23.02 22.99
N TYR A 202 -0.25 21.92 22.33
CA TYR A 202 -0.90 20.80 22.99
C TYR A 202 -0.43 19.46 22.43
N THR A 203 -0.54 18.40 23.23
CA THR A 203 -0.08 17.07 22.84
C THR A 203 -1.22 16.23 22.27
N LYS A 204 -0.97 15.55 21.14
CA LYS A 204 -1.87 14.55 20.57
C LYS A 204 -1.27 13.16 20.67
N ALA A 205 -2.10 12.18 20.99
CA ALA A 205 -1.75 10.75 20.96
C ALA A 205 -2.71 9.99 20.02
N PRO A 206 -2.22 8.96 19.30
CA PRO A 206 -3.10 8.09 18.53
C PRO A 206 -3.97 7.23 19.45
N LYS A 207 -5.21 6.98 19.03
CA LYS A 207 -6.06 5.94 19.65
C LYS A 207 -5.45 4.56 19.38
N ILE A 208 -5.04 3.86 20.45
CA ILE A 208 -4.43 2.54 20.35
C ILE A 208 -5.42 1.54 19.74
N GLN A 209 -4.96 0.80 18.74
CA GLN A 209 -5.74 -0.27 18.11
C GLN A 209 -5.36 -1.64 18.67
N ARG A 210 -6.33 -2.56 18.71
CA ARG A 210 -6.16 -3.95 19.17
C ARG A 210 -5.69 -4.06 20.63
N LEU A 211 -6.09 -3.10 21.46
CA LEU A 211 -5.92 -3.17 22.90
C LEU A 211 -7.08 -3.95 23.51
N VAL A 212 -6.78 -4.86 24.44
CA VAL A 212 -7.80 -5.53 25.24
C VAL A 212 -8.39 -4.51 26.22
N THR A 213 -9.69 -4.29 26.11
CA THR A 213 -10.46 -3.34 26.95
C THR A 213 -11.61 -4.05 27.65
N PRO A 214 -12.14 -3.52 28.76
CA PRO A 214 -13.32 -4.08 29.43
C PRO A 214 -14.50 -4.29 28.47
N ARG A 215 -14.72 -3.34 27.54
CA ARG A 215 -15.73 -3.45 26.49
C ARG A 215 -15.51 -4.65 25.56
N THR A 216 -14.27 -4.91 25.13
CA THR A 216 -13.98 -6.09 24.29
C THR A 216 -14.18 -7.41 25.05
N LEU A 217 -13.84 -7.44 26.35
CA LEU A 217 -14.10 -8.62 27.20
C LEU A 217 -15.60 -8.83 27.40
N MET A 218 -16.36 -7.75 27.64
CA MET A 218 -17.82 -7.78 27.73
C MET A 218 -18.46 -8.30 26.44
N HIS A 219 -18.04 -7.82 25.26
CA HIS A 219 -18.54 -8.33 23.99
C HIS A 219 -18.24 -9.83 23.83
N LYS A 220 -17.04 -10.29 24.21
CA LYS A 220 -16.68 -11.70 24.16
C LYS A 220 -17.55 -12.55 25.09
N ARG A 221 -17.76 -12.10 26.34
CA ARG A 221 -18.67 -12.76 27.30
C ARG A 221 -20.10 -12.81 26.76
N ARG A 222 -20.61 -11.69 26.21
CA ARG A 222 -21.95 -11.62 25.61
C ARG A 222 -22.14 -12.64 24.49
N ILE A 223 -21.16 -12.81 23.60
CA ILE A 223 -21.24 -13.82 22.52
C ILE A 223 -21.43 -15.22 23.11
N VAL A 224 -20.63 -15.58 24.11
CA VAL A 224 -20.74 -16.88 24.80
C VAL A 224 -22.10 -17.04 25.48
N THR A 225 -22.58 -16.00 26.16
CA THR A 225 -23.91 -16.02 26.81
C THR A 225 -25.04 -16.19 25.79
N LEU A 226 -24.98 -15.50 24.65
CA LEU A 226 -25.98 -15.64 23.59
C LEU A 226 -25.99 -17.04 22.98
N GLN A 227 -24.81 -17.64 22.78
CA GLN A 227 -24.69 -19.02 22.31
C GLN A 227 -25.33 -20.01 23.28
N ARG A 228 -25.07 -19.87 24.59
CA ARG A 228 -25.70 -20.70 25.63
C ARG A 228 -27.21 -20.54 25.65
N ARG A 229 -27.71 -19.30 25.65
CA ARG A 229 -29.15 -19.00 25.61
C ARG A 229 -29.82 -19.62 24.38
N GLN A 230 -29.16 -19.57 23.22
CA GLN A 230 -29.69 -20.17 21.99
C GLN A 230 -29.76 -21.70 22.09
N GLN A 231 -28.75 -22.33 22.71
CA GLN A 231 -28.75 -23.77 22.96
C GLN A 231 -29.85 -24.18 23.94
N GLU A 232 -30.01 -23.45 25.05
CA GLU A 232 -31.09 -23.66 26.04
C GLU A 232 -32.46 -23.55 25.37
N LYS A 233 -32.71 -22.46 24.64
CA LYS A 233 -33.96 -22.27 23.90
C LYS A 233 -34.23 -23.41 22.90
N SER A 234 -33.19 -23.90 22.22
CA SER A 234 -33.33 -25.03 21.29
C SER A 234 -33.68 -26.34 22.01
N LYS A 235 -33.11 -26.57 23.21
CA LYS A 235 -33.42 -27.74 24.03
C LYS A 235 -34.84 -27.67 24.58
N GLU A 236 -35.25 -26.51 25.09
CA GLU A 236 -36.61 -26.26 25.58
C GLU A 236 -37.64 -26.48 24.48
N ALA A 237 -37.46 -25.86 23.30
CA ALA A 237 -38.35 -26.04 22.16
C ALA A 237 -38.44 -27.52 21.70
N ALA A 238 -37.32 -28.25 21.73
CA ALA A 238 -37.32 -29.68 21.41
C ALA A 238 -38.08 -30.50 22.46
N ALA A 239 -37.96 -30.16 23.75
CA ALA A 239 -38.68 -30.80 24.83
C ALA A 239 -40.20 -30.53 24.75
N GLU A 240 -40.60 -29.27 24.52
CA GLU A 240 -41.99 -28.89 24.29
C GLU A 240 -42.60 -29.61 23.09
N TYR A 241 -41.87 -29.67 21.97
CA TYR A 241 -42.31 -30.38 20.77
C TYR A 241 -42.46 -31.89 21.03
N ALA A 242 -41.52 -32.51 21.77
CA ALA A 242 -41.61 -33.91 22.14
C ALA A 242 -42.84 -34.22 23.00
N GLN A 243 -43.18 -33.35 23.96
CA GLN A 243 -44.41 -33.47 24.76
C GLN A 243 -45.67 -33.36 23.89
N LEU A 244 -45.72 -32.38 23.00
CA LEU A 244 -46.85 -32.20 22.07
C LEU A 244 -47.03 -33.42 21.16
N LEU A 245 -45.92 -33.95 20.63
CA LEU A 245 -45.91 -35.11 19.76
C LEU A 245 -46.38 -36.38 20.51
N ALA A 246 -45.94 -36.58 21.75
CA ALA A 246 -46.41 -37.67 22.60
C ALA A 246 -47.92 -37.60 22.84
N LYS A 247 -48.47 -36.40 23.11
CA LYS A 247 -49.91 -36.19 23.25
C LYS A 247 -50.67 -36.54 21.96
N ARG A 248 -50.22 -36.04 20.81
CA ARG A 248 -50.87 -36.35 19.51
C ARG A 248 -50.78 -37.83 19.13
N GLN A 249 -49.66 -38.50 19.45
CA GLN A 249 -49.54 -39.93 19.23
C GLN A 249 -50.50 -40.72 20.12
N LYS A 250 -50.66 -40.32 21.39
CA LYS A 250 -51.64 -40.92 22.30
C LYS A 250 -53.07 -40.76 21.77
N GLU A 251 -53.49 -39.54 21.43
CA GLU A 251 -54.81 -39.26 20.84
C GLU A 251 -55.05 -40.06 19.54
N SER A 252 -54.03 -40.20 18.69
CA SER A 252 -54.12 -41.00 17.46
C SER A 252 -54.27 -42.49 17.74
N ARG A 253 -53.54 -43.03 18.73
CA ARG A 253 -53.66 -44.43 19.17
C ARG A 253 -55.06 -44.69 19.75
N GLU A 254 -55.54 -43.82 20.62
CA GLU A 254 -56.89 -43.90 21.20
C GLU A 254 -57.97 -43.86 20.12
N ARG A 255 -57.88 -42.94 19.14
CA ARG A 255 -58.80 -42.89 18.00
C ARG A 255 -58.78 -44.18 17.16
N LYS A 256 -57.59 -44.76 16.90
CA LYS A 256 -57.47 -46.03 16.17
C LYS A 256 -58.07 -47.19 16.95
N GLU A 257 -57.85 -47.26 18.26
CA GLU A 257 -58.44 -48.26 19.13
C GLU A 257 -59.97 -48.15 19.19
N GLU A 258 -60.50 -46.93 19.27
CA GLU A 258 -61.94 -46.68 19.24
C GLU A 258 -62.56 -47.16 17.91
N LEU A 259 -61.93 -46.84 16.77
CA LEU A 259 -62.36 -47.33 15.46
C LEU A 259 -62.29 -48.87 15.39
N ARG A 260 -61.25 -49.50 15.95
CA ARG A 260 -61.14 -50.97 16.02
C ARG A 260 -62.26 -51.56 16.88
N ARG A 261 -62.57 -50.96 18.04
CA ARG A 261 -63.69 -51.36 18.90
C ARG A 261 -65.02 -51.26 18.15
N ARG A 262 -65.29 -50.13 17.48
CA ARG A 262 -66.49 -49.92 16.65
C ARG A 262 -66.61 -50.94 15.50
N ARG A 263 -65.50 -51.28 14.83
CA ARG A 263 -65.49 -52.33 13.78
C ARG A 263 -65.77 -53.72 14.36
N SER A 264 -65.19 -54.06 15.51
CA SER A 264 -65.42 -55.36 16.15
C SER A 264 -66.86 -55.52 16.65
N SER A 265 -67.47 -54.47 17.20
CA SER A 265 -68.88 -54.50 17.61
C SER A 265 -69.83 -54.57 16.41
N ALA A 266 -69.52 -53.89 15.30
CA ALA A 266 -70.28 -54.02 14.06
C ALA A 266 -70.23 -55.45 13.48
N SER A 267 -69.07 -56.12 13.53
CA SER A 267 -68.93 -57.50 13.05
C SER A 267 -69.67 -58.54 13.90
N ARG A 268 -69.83 -58.29 15.21
CA ARG A 268 -70.62 -59.15 16.11
C ARG A 268 -72.12 -59.04 15.84
N ASN A 269 -72.62 -57.84 15.55
CA ASN A 269 -74.03 -57.64 15.20
C ASN A 269 -74.41 -58.19 13.81
N SER A 270 -73.45 -58.33 12.88
CA SER A 270 -73.71 -58.99 11.59
C SER A 270 -73.70 -60.52 11.66
N ALA A 271 -72.94 -61.10 12.59
CA ALA A 271 -72.89 -62.55 12.81
C ALA A 271 -74.11 -63.10 13.58
N SER A 272 -74.81 -62.26 14.35
CA SER A 272 -76.04 -62.63 15.08
C SER A 272 -77.32 -62.51 14.25
N LYS A 273 -77.21 -62.34 12.92
CA LYS A 273 -78.34 -62.13 11.99
C LYS A 273 -78.42 -63.18 10.88
N GLN A 274 -77.73 -64.31 11.02
CA GLN A 274 -77.91 -65.51 10.18
C GLN A 274 -78.57 -66.62 10.99
#